data_AF-A0A2A2GPH7-F1
#
_entry.id   AF-A0A2A2GPH7-F1
#
_cell.length_a   1.000
_cell.length_b   1.000
_cell.length_c   1.000
_cell.angle_alpha   90.00
_cell.angle_beta   90.00
_cell.angle_gamma   90.00
#
_symmetry.space_group_name_H-M   'P 1'
#
loop_
_entity.id
_entity.type
_entity.pdbx_description
1 polymer ?
#
loop_
_entity_poly.entity_id
_entity_poly.type
_entity_poly.pdbx_seq_one_letter_code
_entity_poly.pdbx_strand_id
1 'polypeptide(L)'
;MTTRDRAFFGDADHDFHLTDAMIEELERITGAGIGTLYLRVAHSQYHARELVEIIRLGLIGGGMNPQRAAELAATYAKDRPLAEIFGLALDVLDALFSGKPDEVAA
;
A
#
# COMPACT_ATOMS: atom_id res chain seq x y z
N MET A 1 11.29 3.96 16.00
CA MET A 1 11.85 3.82 14.64
C MET A 1 10.65 3.73 13.71
N THR A 2 10.44 4.74 12.88
CA THR A 2 9.36 4.76 11.89
C THR A 2 9.95 4.26 10.59
N THR A 3 9.54 3.06 10.19
CA THR A 3 10.09 2.36 9.04
C THR A 3 9.27 2.74 7.80
N ARG A 4 9.92 3.26 6.75
CA ARG A 4 9.28 3.62 5.47
C ARG A 4 9.85 2.75 4.36
N ASP A 5 9.01 2.14 3.56
CA ASP A 5 9.43 1.37 2.39
C ASP A 5 9.53 2.30 1.20
N ARG A 6 10.61 2.18 0.43
CA ARG A 6 10.81 3.02 -0.74
C ARG A 6 10.76 2.16 -2.00
N ALA A 7 9.86 2.49 -2.91
CA ALA A 7 9.68 1.73 -4.14
C ALA A 7 9.28 2.64 -5.32
N PHE A 8 9.66 2.23 -6.53
CA PHE A 8 9.23 2.90 -7.76
C PHE A 8 7.74 2.66 -8.00
N PHE A 9 6.97 3.74 -8.18
CA PHE A 9 5.57 3.66 -8.56
C PHE A 9 5.15 4.81 -9.47
N GLY A 10 4.74 4.45 -10.70
CA GLY A 10 4.28 5.40 -11.71
C GLY A 10 5.40 6.25 -12.28
N ASP A 11 5.73 7.33 -11.59
CA ASP A 11 6.60 8.40 -12.09
C ASP A 11 7.95 8.52 -11.37
N ALA A 12 8.10 7.97 -10.17
CA ALA A 12 9.32 8.06 -9.36
C ALA A 12 9.35 7.02 -8.23
N ASP A 13 10.46 6.98 -7.49
CA ASP A 13 10.52 6.33 -6.18
C ASP A 13 9.76 7.14 -5.15
N HIS A 14 8.86 6.48 -4.43
CA HIS A 14 8.06 7.07 -3.37
C HIS A 14 8.26 6.32 -2.05
N ASP A 15 8.10 7.05 -0.95
CA ASP A 15 8.03 6.45 0.38
C ASP A 15 6.60 5.98 0.65
N PHE A 16 6.48 4.78 1.21
CA PHE A 16 5.24 4.16 1.65
C PHE A 16 5.33 3.86 3.13
N HIS A 17 4.24 4.08 3.84
CA HIS A 17 4.13 3.74 5.25
C HIS A 17 2.66 3.74 5.70
N LEU A 18 2.23 2.69 6.39
CA LEU A 18 0.89 2.61 6.96
C LEU A 18 0.93 3.04 8.44
N THR A 19 0.74 4.34 8.70
CA THR A 19 0.55 4.86 10.07
C THR A 19 -0.76 4.33 10.68
N ASP A 20 -0.94 4.43 12.00
CA ASP A 20 -2.19 4.10 12.70
C ASP A 20 -3.44 4.70 12.02
N ALA A 21 -3.40 5.97 11.61
CA ALA A 21 -4.52 6.62 10.91
C ALA A 21 -4.82 6.01 9.52
N MET A 22 -3.80 5.50 8.82
CA MET A 22 -3.98 4.81 7.53
C MET A 22 -4.56 3.41 7.74
N ILE A 23 -4.16 2.74 8.82
CA ILE A 23 -4.72 1.45 9.22
C ILE A 23 -6.20 1.61 9.55
N GLU A 24 -6.57 2.58 10.40
CA GLU A 24 -7.98 2.87 10.73
C GLU A 24 -8.82 3.16 9.47
N GLU A 25 -8.28 3.93 8.53
CA GLU A 25 -8.98 4.23 7.28
C GLU A 25 -9.13 2.99 6.38
N LEU A 26 -8.09 2.14 6.28
CA LEU A 26 -8.17 0.86 5.57
C LEU A 26 -9.26 -0.03 6.17
N GLU A 27 -9.29 -0.17 7.48
CA GLU A 27 -10.31 -0.98 8.17
C GLU A 27 -11.72 -0.43 7.90
N ARG A 28 -11.88 0.90 7.92
CA ARG A 28 -13.16 1.57 7.64
C ARG A 28 -13.66 1.34 6.21
N ILE A 29 -12.80 1.48 5.20
CA ILE A 29 -13.22 1.39 3.78
C ILE A 29 -13.33 -0.05 3.27
N THR A 30 -12.59 -0.98 3.87
CA THR A 30 -12.65 -2.40 3.50
C THR A 30 -13.66 -3.18 4.32
N GLY A 31 -13.97 -2.71 5.54
CA GLY A 31 -14.80 -3.45 6.50
C GLY A 31 -14.10 -4.67 7.08
N ALA A 32 -12.77 -4.78 6.95
CA ALA A 32 -11.97 -5.87 7.45
C ALA A 32 -10.87 -5.33 8.38
N GLY A 33 -10.62 -6.01 9.50
CA GLY A 33 -9.49 -5.69 10.36
C GLY A 33 -8.15 -5.94 9.65
N ILE A 34 -7.10 -5.21 10.03
CA ILE A 34 -5.82 -5.18 9.29
C ILE A 34 -5.18 -6.56 9.11
N GLY A 35 -5.24 -7.42 10.14
CA GLY A 35 -4.73 -8.79 10.03
C GLY A 35 -5.54 -9.68 9.06
N THR A 36 -6.85 -9.43 8.94
CA THR A 36 -7.69 -10.12 7.95
C THR A 36 -7.37 -9.64 6.53
N LEU A 37 -7.18 -8.32 6.36
CA LEU A 37 -6.79 -7.74 5.08
C LEU A 37 -5.44 -8.30 4.62
N TYR A 38 -4.43 -8.33 5.50
CA TYR A 38 -3.13 -8.93 5.25
C TYR A 38 -3.24 -10.38 4.73
N LEU A 39 -3.94 -11.24 5.47
CA LEU A 39 -4.10 -12.65 5.08
C LEU A 39 -4.81 -12.80 3.74
N ARG A 40 -5.83 -11.97 3.46
CA ARG A 40 -6.51 -11.99 2.16
C ARG A 40 -5.57 -11.59 1.03
N VAL A 41 -4.77 -10.55 1.20
CA VAL A 41 -3.81 -10.13 0.17
C VAL A 41 -2.76 -11.22 -0.05
N ALA A 42 -2.11 -11.69 1.01
CA ALA A 42 -1.08 -12.73 0.94
C ALA A 42 -1.56 -14.04 0.28
N HIS A 43 -2.83 -14.41 0.45
CA HIS A 43 -3.42 -15.61 -0.15
C HIS A 43 -4.21 -15.35 -1.44
N SER A 44 -4.08 -14.16 -2.04
CA SER A 44 -4.78 -13.78 -3.28
C SER A 44 -6.32 -13.86 -3.20
N GLN A 45 -6.89 -13.62 -2.02
CA GLN A 45 -8.33 -13.57 -1.73
C GLN A 45 -8.85 -12.13 -1.55
N TYR A 46 -8.15 -11.16 -2.13
CA TYR A 46 -8.44 -9.74 -2.02
C TYR A 46 -9.46 -9.27 -3.07
N HIS A 47 -10.12 -8.16 -2.78
CA HIS A 47 -10.81 -7.37 -3.79
C HIS A 47 -9.80 -6.47 -4.51
N ALA A 48 -9.91 -6.32 -5.84
CA ALA A 48 -9.00 -5.46 -6.62
C ALA A 48 -8.87 -4.03 -6.06
N ARG A 49 -9.97 -3.47 -5.53
CA ARG A 49 -9.96 -2.14 -4.90
C ARG A 49 -9.04 -2.06 -3.68
N GLU A 50 -8.87 -3.15 -2.95
CA GLU A 50 -8.05 -3.16 -1.74
C GLU A 50 -6.59 -2.89 -2.07
N LEU A 51 -6.05 -3.47 -3.16
CA LEU A 51 -4.68 -3.19 -3.60
C LEU A 51 -4.48 -1.70 -3.91
N VAL A 52 -5.45 -1.08 -4.59
CA VAL A 52 -5.39 0.35 -4.94
C VAL A 52 -5.38 1.21 -3.69
N GLU A 53 -6.23 0.90 -2.71
CA GLU A 53 -6.34 1.67 -1.47
C GLU A 53 -5.13 1.47 -0.55
N ILE A 54 -4.56 0.27 -0.49
CA ILE A 54 -3.30 0.01 0.23
C ILE A 54 -2.17 0.88 -0.31
N ILE A 55 -1.99 0.92 -1.64
CA ILE A 55 -0.98 1.77 -2.28
C ILE A 55 -1.25 3.25 -2.00
N ARG A 56 -2.50 3.71 -2.20
CA ARG A 56 -2.89 5.11 -1.98
C ARG A 56 -2.63 5.56 -0.54
N LEU A 57 -3.04 4.77 0.45
CA LEU A 57 -2.88 5.10 1.86
C LEU A 57 -1.43 4.91 2.33
N GLY A 58 -0.70 3.96 1.74
CA GLY A 58 0.74 3.80 1.93
C GLY A 58 1.51 5.06 1.51
N LEU A 59 1.22 5.61 0.32
CA LEU A 59 1.82 6.88 -0.14
C LEU A 59 1.52 8.04 0.83
N ILE A 60 0.28 8.13 1.31
CA ILE A 60 -0.14 9.20 2.23
C ILE A 60 0.61 9.09 3.55
N GLY A 61 0.69 7.91 4.17
CA GLY A 61 1.43 7.74 5.41
C GLY A 61 2.96 7.82 5.22
N GLY A 62 3.46 7.64 3.99
CA GLY A 62 4.81 7.97 3.57
C GLY A 62 5.11 9.48 3.50
N GLY A 63 4.08 10.32 3.55
CA GLY A 63 4.18 11.78 3.56
C GLY A 63 3.71 12.45 2.26
N MET A 64 3.19 11.69 1.30
CA MET A 64 2.63 12.24 0.07
C MET A 64 1.34 13.02 0.35
N ASN A 65 1.15 14.12 -0.38
CA ASN A 65 -0.12 14.84 -0.37
C ASN A 65 -1.30 13.92 -0.80
N PRO A 66 -2.43 13.89 -0.07
CA PRO A 66 -3.55 12.98 -0.37
C PRO A 66 -4.14 13.11 -1.78
N GLN A 67 -4.22 14.33 -2.31
CA GLN A 67 -4.71 14.56 -3.66
C GLN A 67 -3.76 13.94 -4.68
N ARG A 68 -2.45 14.13 -4.48
CA ARG A 68 -1.43 13.53 -5.36
C ARG A 68 -1.42 12.01 -5.29
N ALA A 69 -1.55 11.44 -4.09
CA ALA A 69 -1.63 9.99 -3.91
C ALA A 69 -2.86 9.40 -4.63
N ALA A 70 -4.00 10.08 -4.56
CA ALA A 70 -5.21 9.67 -5.29
C ALA A 70 -5.02 9.72 -6.81
N GLU A 71 -4.36 10.75 -7.34
CA GLU A 71 -4.04 10.86 -8.76
C GLU A 71 -3.11 9.73 -9.24
N LEU A 72 -2.05 9.44 -8.49
CA LEU A 72 -1.12 8.35 -8.81
C LEU A 72 -1.83 6.99 -8.76
N ALA A 73 -2.60 6.71 -7.72
CA ALA A 73 -3.36 5.47 -7.60
C ALA A 73 -4.38 5.32 -8.74
N ALA A 74 -5.09 6.39 -9.10
CA ALA A 74 -6.03 6.38 -10.22
C ALA A 74 -5.35 6.18 -11.58
N THR A 75 -4.14 6.70 -11.76
CA THR A 75 -3.41 6.65 -13.05
C THR A 75 -2.65 5.33 -13.22
N TYR A 76 -2.03 4.83 -12.15
CA TYR A 76 -1.04 3.76 -12.21
C TYR A 76 -1.46 2.48 -11.47
N ALA A 77 -2.57 2.46 -10.72
CA ALA A 77 -3.07 1.25 -10.07
C ALA A 77 -4.49 0.87 -10.47
N LYS A 78 -5.39 1.83 -10.66
CA LYS A 78 -6.77 1.56 -11.06
C LYS A 78 -6.84 1.12 -12.52
N ASP A 79 -7.67 0.10 -12.80
CA ASP A 79 -7.91 -0.45 -14.15
C ASP A 79 -6.63 -0.93 -14.86
N ARG A 80 -5.63 -1.35 -14.08
CA ARG A 80 -4.36 -1.95 -14.52
C ARG A 80 -4.35 -3.46 -14.30
N PRO A 81 -3.51 -4.24 -15.00
CA PRO A 81 -3.28 -5.64 -14.66
C PRO A 81 -2.87 -5.79 -13.18
N LEU A 82 -3.60 -6.60 -12.40
CA LEU A 82 -3.39 -6.71 -10.96
C LEU A 82 -1.97 -7.18 -10.60
N ALA A 83 -1.35 -7.97 -11.46
CA ALA A 83 0.02 -8.43 -11.29
C ALA A 83 1.05 -7.27 -11.22
N GLU A 84 0.74 -6.10 -11.80
CA GLU A 84 1.61 -4.91 -11.75
C GLU A 84 1.62 -4.23 -10.38
N ILE A 85 0.55 -4.39 -9.59
CA ILE A 85 0.37 -3.68 -8.31
C ILE A 85 0.31 -4.60 -7.09
N PHE A 86 0.11 -5.90 -7.32
CA PHE A 86 -0.02 -6.88 -6.26
C PHE A 86 1.22 -6.96 -5.38
N GLY A 87 2.41 -7.04 -6.00
CA GLY A 87 3.68 -7.11 -5.27
C GLY A 87 3.86 -5.90 -4.34
N LEU A 88 3.76 -4.69 -4.91
CA LEU A 88 3.88 -3.45 -4.14
C LEU A 88 2.87 -3.36 -2.99
N ALA A 89 1.61 -3.72 -3.21
CA ALA A 89 0.60 -3.70 -2.15
C ALA A 89 0.89 -4.72 -1.03
N LEU A 90 1.46 -5.88 -1.37
CA LEU A 90 1.89 -6.87 -0.40
C LEU A 90 3.10 -6.36 0.39
N ASP A 91 4.12 -5.81 -0.28
CA ASP A 91 5.33 -5.27 0.36
C ASP A 91 4.97 -4.17 1.39
N VAL A 92 4.06 -3.25 1.01
CA VAL A 92 3.56 -2.20 1.92
C VAL A 92 2.84 -2.76 3.15
N LEU A 93 2.13 -3.89 2.99
CA LEU A 93 1.48 -4.58 4.11
C LEU A 93 2.49 -5.37 4.95
N ASP A 94 3.45 -6.05 4.34
CA ASP A 94 4.48 -6.85 5.00
C ASP A 94 5.34 -5.98 5.93
N ALA A 95 5.70 -4.78 5.49
CA ALA A 95 6.48 -3.83 6.27
C ALA A 95 5.81 -3.37 7.57
N LEU A 96 4.47 -3.33 7.60
CA LEU A 96 3.70 -3.06 8.82
C LEU A 96 4.00 -4.10 9.91
N PHE A 97 4.16 -5.37 9.53
CA PHE A 97 4.37 -6.48 10.47
C PHE A 97 5.86 -6.76 10.73
N SER A 98 6.72 -6.55 9.74
CA SER A 98 8.15 -6.85 9.85
C SER A 98 8.92 -5.78 10.63
N GLY A 99 8.43 -4.54 10.65
CA GLY A 99 9.10 -3.38 11.23
C GLY A 99 10.43 -3.01 10.54
N LYS A 100 10.77 -3.67 9.42
CA LYS A 100 11.98 -3.45 8.63
C LYS A 100 11.60 -2.96 7.24
N PRO A 101 12.26 -1.92 6.72
CA PRO A 101 11.98 -1.47 5.38
C PRO A 101 12.58 -2.51 4.44
N ASP A 102 11.85 -2.90 3.40
CA ASP A 102 12.46 -3.74 2.37
C ASP A 102 13.59 -2.93 1.72
N GLU A 103 14.81 -3.44 1.90
CA GLU A 103 16.01 -2.89 1.28
C GLU A 103 15.94 -3.30 -0.19
N VAL A 104 15.64 -2.34 -1.07
CA VAL A 104 15.54 -2.59 -2.51
C VAL A 104 16.84 -3.24 -2.98
N ALA A 105 16.76 -4.50 -3.42
CA ALA A 105 17.89 -5.22 -3.94
C ALA A 105 18.49 -4.45 -5.12
N ALA A 106 19.78 -4.12 -5.00
CA ALA A 106 20.57 -3.36 -5.98
C ALA A 106 20.73 -4.09 -7.33
#